data_AF-A0A8H7ED11-F1
#
_entry.id   AF-A0A8H7ED11-F1
#
_cell.length_a   1.000
_cell.length_b   1.000
_cell.length_c   1.000
_cell.angle_alpha   90.00
_cell.angle_beta   90.00
_cell.angle_gamma   90.00
#
_symmetry.space_group_name_H-M   'P 1'
#
loop_
_entity.id
_entity.type
_entity.pdbx_description
1 polymer ?
#
loop_
_entity_poly.entity_id
_entity_poly.type
_entity_poly.pdbx_seq_one_letter_code
_entity_poly.pdbx_strand_id
1 'polypeptide(L)'
;MVAQEAIERLARSFRQMRNPSDRCTLNLPLEIILMIATHLDACSLVSFALTCKSLHSLWEPLTCHISYHHTRLVMNRHLYGSNHGLPLRVLNQRTRSSHHPNGVVISVTQHARISNDHLLVLSAISLTHSRGDSVSLRRYIGDFGHALCRHVSIWRDLPDSFPIQLRELAKRTGQSQFLASGPAFGSCTLCPTDYTITIKWQGPKKGFNIEVLVYRGLGGCRTPFSWHWRTNTWLYPREELRSVYSPDCRPGSIREQWDEAADVA
;
A
#
# COMPACT_ATOMS: atom_id res chain seq x y z
N MET A 1 -8.12 11.17 -34.22
CA MET A 1 -6.71 10.89 -34.55
C MET A 1 -5.85 10.65 -33.31
N VAL A 2 -5.98 11.44 -32.23
CA VAL A 2 -5.23 11.29 -30.95
C VAL A 2 -5.49 9.94 -30.24
N ALA A 3 -6.70 9.37 -30.36
CA ALA A 3 -7.04 8.08 -29.76
C ALA A 3 -6.28 6.89 -30.39
N GLN A 4 -5.99 6.95 -31.70
CA GLN A 4 -5.29 5.87 -32.42
C GLN A 4 -3.83 5.76 -31.96
N GLU A 5 -3.19 6.91 -31.74
CA GLU A 5 -1.80 6.96 -31.27
C GLU A 5 -1.67 6.55 -29.80
N ALA A 6 -2.66 6.88 -28.96
CA ALA A 6 -2.76 6.39 -27.59
C ALA A 6 -2.94 4.86 -27.56
N ILE A 7 -3.78 4.32 -28.44
CA ILE A 7 -4.01 2.88 -28.59
C ILE A 7 -2.73 2.15 -29.06
N GLU A 8 -1.97 2.71 -30.01
CA GLU A 8 -0.72 2.11 -30.49
C GLU A 8 0.44 2.20 -29.48
N ARG A 9 0.49 3.26 -28.66
CA ARG A 9 1.48 3.41 -27.59
C ARG A 9 1.17 2.50 -26.40
N LEU A 10 -0.12 2.25 -26.12
CA LEU A 10 -0.56 1.24 -25.15
C LEU A 10 -0.27 -0.18 -25.67
N ALA A 11 -0.62 -0.48 -26.92
CA ALA A 11 -0.38 -1.80 -27.53
C ALA A 11 1.12 -2.20 -27.58
N ARG A 12 2.04 -1.24 -27.75
CA ARG A 12 3.49 -1.47 -27.65
C ARG A 12 3.94 -1.77 -26.21
N SER A 13 3.37 -1.07 -25.23
CA SER A 13 3.69 -1.27 -23.81
C SER A 13 3.17 -2.61 -23.28
N PHE A 14 2.04 -3.10 -23.81
CA PHE A 14 1.48 -4.39 -23.45
C PHE A 14 2.25 -5.60 -24.00
N ARG A 15 2.95 -5.47 -25.15
CA ARG A 15 3.82 -6.55 -25.65
C ARG A 15 5.01 -6.81 -24.74
N GLN A 16 5.42 -5.83 -23.94
CA GLN A 16 6.54 -5.93 -23.02
C GLN A 16 6.14 -6.51 -21.64
N MET A 17 4.85 -6.51 -21.27
CA MET A 17 4.36 -7.00 -19.96
C MET A 17 3.87 -8.46 -19.97
N ARG A 18 3.93 -9.16 -21.10
CA ARG A 18 3.52 -10.57 -21.18
C ARG A 18 4.60 -11.48 -20.60
N ASN A 19 4.55 -11.71 -19.29
CA ASN A 19 5.07 -12.97 -18.75
C ASN A 19 4.04 -14.07 -19.09
N PRO A 20 4.39 -15.11 -19.88
CA PRO A 20 3.39 -16.02 -20.48
C PRO A 20 2.62 -16.89 -19.50
N SER A 21 3.06 -17.01 -18.25
CA SER A 21 2.65 -18.06 -17.31
C SER A 21 1.43 -17.75 -16.45
N ASP A 22 0.90 -16.51 -16.45
CA ASP A 22 -0.18 -16.12 -15.53
C ASP A 22 -1.31 -15.37 -16.26
N ARG A 23 -1.90 -16.01 -17.27
CA ARG A 23 -2.98 -15.41 -18.06
C ARG A 23 -4.32 -15.52 -17.34
N CYS A 24 -4.91 -14.36 -17.06
CA CYS A 24 -6.34 -14.19 -16.82
C CYS A 24 -7.14 -14.88 -17.94
N THR A 25 -8.23 -15.58 -17.61
CA THR A 25 -9.11 -16.26 -18.59
C THR A 25 -9.78 -15.28 -19.56
N LEU A 26 -9.96 -14.03 -19.15
CA LEU A 26 -10.39 -12.94 -20.02
C LEU A 26 -9.16 -12.39 -20.74
N ASN A 27 -8.99 -12.75 -22.02
CA ASN A 27 -8.01 -12.12 -22.93
C ASN A 27 -8.42 -10.68 -23.29
N LEU A 28 -8.91 -9.91 -22.32
CA LEU A 28 -9.36 -8.54 -22.47
C LEU A 28 -8.31 -7.58 -21.90
N PRO A 29 -8.16 -6.39 -22.49
CA PRO A 29 -7.41 -5.31 -21.86
C PRO A 29 -8.00 -4.98 -20.48
N LEU A 30 -7.15 -4.60 -19.53
CA LEU A 30 -7.56 -4.27 -18.16
C LEU A 30 -8.60 -3.14 -18.14
N GLU A 31 -8.53 -2.22 -19.09
CA GLU A 31 -9.48 -1.12 -19.28
C GLU A 31 -10.90 -1.65 -19.56
N ILE A 32 -11.02 -2.69 -20.37
CA ILE A 32 -12.30 -3.31 -20.71
C ILE A 32 -12.83 -4.11 -19.52
N ILE A 33 -11.95 -4.82 -18.80
CA ILE A 33 -12.30 -5.54 -17.57
C ILE A 33 -12.85 -4.57 -16.52
N LEU A 34 -12.22 -3.41 -16.37
CA LEU A 34 -12.69 -2.37 -15.45
C LEU A 34 -13.97 -1.69 -15.93
N MET A 35 -14.12 -1.43 -17.23
CA MET A 35 -15.39 -0.96 -17.79
C MET A 35 -16.53 -1.94 -17.48
N ILE A 36 -16.32 -3.24 -17.71
CA ILE A 36 -17.28 -4.28 -17.34
C ILE A 36 -17.61 -4.18 -15.86
N ALA A 37 -16.59 -4.14 -15.00
CA ALA A 37 -16.77 -4.02 -13.55
C ALA A 37 -17.61 -2.81 -13.13
N THR A 38 -17.57 -1.69 -13.86
CA THR A 38 -18.42 -0.50 -13.57
C THR A 38 -19.90 -0.69 -13.90
N HIS A 39 -20.24 -1.67 -14.73
CA HIS A 39 -21.61 -1.97 -15.15
C HIS A 39 -22.22 -3.18 -14.41
N LEU A 40 -21.45 -3.88 -13.58
CA LEU A 40 -21.94 -5.00 -12.78
C LEU A 40 -22.58 -4.52 -11.48
N ASP A 41 -23.66 -5.18 -11.06
CA ASP A 41 -24.17 -5.03 -9.69
C ASP A 41 -23.18 -5.65 -8.67
N ALA A 42 -23.39 -5.38 -7.39
CA ALA A 42 -22.49 -5.82 -6.33
C ALA A 42 -22.27 -7.35 -6.30
N CYS A 43 -23.32 -8.16 -6.54
CA CYS A 43 -23.22 -9.62 -6.53
C CYS A 43 -22.44 -10.13 -7.76
N SER A 44 -22.72 -9.53 -8.92
CA SER A 44 -22.01 -9.84 -10.17
C SER A 44 -20.55 -9.42 -10.12
N LEU A 45 -20.20 -8.31 -9.47
CA LEU A 45 -18.83 -7.84 -9.33
C LEU A 45 -17.99 -8.77 -8.43
N VAL A 46 -18.56 -9.25 -7.32
CA VAL A 46 -17.89 -10.26 -6.47
C VAL A 46 -17.68 -11.55 -7.24
N SER A 47 -18.71 -12.02 -7.96
CA SER A 47 -18.62 -13.22 -8.80
C SER A 47 -17.55 -13.04 -9.87
N PHE A 48 -17.50 -11.88 -10.51
CA PHE A 48 -16.50 -11.50 -11.52
C PHE A 48 -15.08 -11.50 -10.95
N ALA A 49 -14.87 -10.88 -9.78
CA ALA A 49 -13.59 -10.89 -9.08
C ALA A 49 -13.12 -12.30 -8.71
N LEU A 50 -14.04 -13.20 -8.37
CA LEU A 50 -13.73 -14.58 -7.99
C LEU A 50 -13.52 -15.52 -9.19
N THR A 51 -13.84 -15.11 -10.43
CA THR A 51 -13.71 -15.99 -11.60
C THR A 51 -12.26 -16.42 -11.88
N CYS A 52 -11.26 -15.61 -11.52
CA CYS A 52 -9.87 -16.05 -11.56
C CYS A 52 -8.96 -15.24 -10.62
N LYS A 53 -7.77 -15.78 -10.34
CA LYS A 53 -6.76 -15.14 -9.48
C LYS A 53 -6.34 -13.76 -9.97
N SER A 54 -6.17 -13.59 -11.29
CA SER A 54 -5.76 -12.31 -11.89
C SER A 54 -6.82 -11.24 -11.74
N LEU A 55 -8.09 -11.63 -11.76
CA LEU A 55 -9.21 -10.75 -11.49
C LEU A 55 -9.19 -10.44 -9.99
N HIS A 56 -9.25 -11.44 -9.13
CA HIS A 56 -9.23 -11.27 -7.67
C HIS A 56 -8.12 -10.32 -7.19
N SER A 57 -6.91 -10.43 -7.73
CA SER A 57 -5.77 -9.59 -7.35
C SER A 57 -5.89 -8.12 -7.77
N LEU A 58 -6.73 -7.77 -8.75
CA LEU A 58 -7.02 -6.37 -9.08
C LEU A 58 -7.80 -5.66 -7.96
N TRP A 59 -8.46 -6.43 -7.10
CA TRP A 59 -9.28 -5.92 -6.01
C TRP A 59 -8.65 -6.10 -4.62
N GLU A 60 -7.50 -6.77 -4.52
CA GLU A 60 -6.70 -6.83 -3.30
C GLU A 60 -5.66 -5.70 -3.27
N PRO A 61 -5.77 -4.73 -2.34
CA PRO A 61 -4.75 -3.73 -2.17
C PRO A 61 -3.49 -4.36 -1.58
N LEU A 62 -2.40 -4.25 -2.32
CA LEU A 62 -1.11 -4.87 -1.99
C LEU A 62 -0.43 -4.26 -0.73
N THR A 63 -0.90 -3.11 -0.23
CA THR A 63 -0.14 -2.29 0.74
C THR A 63 -0.88 -2.00 2.05
N CYS A 64 -2.21 -1.89 2.02
CA CYS A 64 -3.07 -1.87 3.20
C CYS A 64 -4.26 -2.78 2.90
N HIS A 65 -4.45 -3.87 3.64
CA HIS A 65 -5.42 -4.96 3.35
C HIS A 65 -6.91 -4.54 3.46
N ILE A 66 -7.30 -3.47 2.79
CA ILE A 66 -8.61 -2.82 2.88
C ILE A 66 -9.23 -2.73 1.50
N SER A 67 -10.27 -3.50 1.22
CA SER A 67 -10.98 -3.46 -0.05
C SER A 67 -11.63 -2.11 -0.32
N TYR A 68 -11.76 -1.76 -1.60
CA TYR A 68 -12.48 -0.54 -2.02
C TYR A 68 -13.93 -0.53 -1.53
N HIS A 69 -14.58 -1.69 -1.49
CA HIS A 69 -15.97 -1.79 -1.05
C HIS A 69 -16.11 -1.46 0.44
N HIS A 70 -15.17 -1.89 1.29
CA HIS A 70 -15.19 -1.51 2.70
C HIS A 70 -14.97 0.00 2.89
N THR A 71 -14.00 0.59 2.18
CA THR A 71 -13.77 2.04 2.28
C THR A 71 -14.95 2.84 1.74
N ARG A 72 -15.59 2.39 0.66
CA ARG A 72 -16.80 3.01 0.10
C ARG A 72 -17.97 2.97 1.07
N LEU A 73 -18.18 1.86 1.77
CA LEU A 73 -19.27 1.73 2.75
C LEU A 73 -19.01 2.60 3.99
N VAL A 74 -17.78 2.67 4.48
CA VAL A 74 -17.38 3.58 5.57
C VAL A 74 -17.58 5.05 5.14
N MET A 75 -17.05 5.37 3.95
CA MET A 75 -17.45 6.43 3.01
C MET A 75 -18.89 6.92 3.17
N ASN A 76 -19.79 6.05 2.76
CA ASN A 76 -21.20 6.36 2.66
C ASN A 76 -21.84 6.56 4.03
N ARG A 77 -21.41 5.81 5.06
CA ARG A 77 -21.89 6.03 6.42
C ARG A 77 -21.53 7.42 6.95
N HIS A 78 -20.29 7.86 6.73
CA HIS A 78 -19.83 9.20 7.14
C HIS A 78 -20.66 10.29 6.45
N LEU A 79 -20.92 10.13 5.16
CA LEU A 79 -21.46 11.20 4.32
C LEU A 79 -22.99 11.23 4.25
N TYR A 80 -23.65 10.11 4.54
CA TYR A 80 -25.10 9.98 4.45
C TYR A 80 -25.74 9.48 5.77
N GLY A 81 -24.95 9.26 6.82
CA GLY A 81 -25.42 8.82 8.13
C GLY A 81 -25.38 7.30 8.35
N SER A 82 -25.70 6.90 9.58
CA SER A 82 -25.49 5.54 10.11
C SER A 82 -26.13 4.40 9.33
N ASN A 83 -27.23 4.66 8.60
CA ASN A 83 -27.95 3.65 7.83
C ASN A 83 -27.33 3.35 6.45
N HIS A 84 -26.28 4.09 6.05
CA HIS A 84 -25.73 4.03 4.69
C HIS A 84 -24.37 3.34 4.60
N GLY A 85 -23.96 2.58 5.62
CA GLY A 85 -22.78 1.73 5.51
C GLY A 85 -22.16 1.28 6.83
N LEU A 86 -20.89 0.92 6.76
CA LEU A 86 -20.15 0.27 7.84
C LEU A 86 -19.52 1.30 8.79
N PRO A 87 -19.41 1.01 10.10
CA PRO A 87 -18.72 1.90 11.04
C PRO A 87 -17.20 1.89 10.76
N LEU A 88 -16.53 3.03 10.96
CA LEU A 88 -15.10 3.21 10.67
C LEU A 88 -14.19 2.13 11.28
N ARG A 89 -14.52 1.67 12.49
CA ARG A 89 -13.78 0.62 13.21
C ARG A 89 -13.62 -0.70 12.46
N VAL A 90 -14.42 -1.00 11.44
CA VAL A 90 -14.24 -2.22 10.62
C VAL A 90 -12.94 -2.20 9.83
N LEU A 91 -12.34 -1.02 9.62
CA LEU A 91 -11.06 -0.85 8.95
C LEU A 91 -9.87 -1.00 9.91
N ASN A 92 -10.14 -1.07 11.21
CA ASN A 92 -9.09 -1.32 12.20
C ASN A 92 -8.77 -2.81 12.21
N GLN A 93 -7.55 -3.15 11.85
CA GLN A 93 -7.09 -4.54 11.77
C GLN A 93 -5.82 -4.72 12.58
N ARG A 94 -5.69 -5.88 13.23
CA ARG A 94 -4.45 -6.30 13.87
C ARG A 94 -4.07 -7.66 13.35
N THR A 95 -2.92 -7.72 12.70
CA THR A 95 -2.35 -8.95 12.18
C THR A 95 -0.99 -9.17 12.83
N ARG A 96 -0.74 -10.39 13.29
CA ARG A 96 0.56 -10.81 13.79
C ARG A 96 0.95 -12.10 13.07
N SER A 97 2.11 -12.09 12.43
CA SER A 97 2.66 -13.27 11.78
C SER A 97 4.04 -13.59 12.36
N SER A 98 4.33 -14.88 12.47
CA SER A 98 5.65 -15.39 12.82
C SER A 98 6.18 -16.22 11.65
N HIS A 99 7.33 -15.82 11.10
CA HIS A 99 7.97 -16.55 10.02
C HIS A 99 8.97 -17.55 10.61
N HIS A 100 8.48 -18.78 10.83
CA HIS A 100 9.20 -19.85 11.53
C HIS A 100 10.60 -20.19 11.00
N PRO A 101 10.90 -20.21 9.68
CA PRO A 101 12.26 -20.57 9.25
C PRO A 101 13.32 -19.55 9.66
N ASN A 102 12.94 -18.29 9.94
CA ASN A 102 13.89 -17.20 10.20
C ASN A 102 13.74 -16.57 11.59
N GLY A 103 12.83 -17.05 12.45
CA GLY A 103 12.61 -16.51 13.79
C GLY A 103 12.17 -15.04 13.83
N VAL A 104 11.78 -14.45 12.69
CA VAL A 104 11.32 -13.07 12.57
C VAL A 104 9.83 -13.00 12.90
N VAL A 105 9.48 -12.03 13.74
CA VAL A 105 8.11 -11.73 14.15
C VAL A 105 7.72 -10.39 13.57
N ILE A 106 6.59 -10.36 12.89
CA ILE A 106 6.00 -9.16 12.31
C ILE A 106 4.65 -8.93 12.96
N SER A 107 4.41 -7.69 13.36
CA SER A 107 3.08 -7.25 13.73
C SER A 107 2.70 -6.03 12.92
N VAL A 108 1.50 -6.04 12.38
CA VAL A 108 0.89 -4.92 11.69
C VAL A 108 -0.40 -4.56 12.42
N THR A 109 -0.49 -3.35 12.92
CA THR A 109 -1.76 -2.77 13.39
C THR A 109 -2.19 -1.67 12.46
N GLN A 110 -3.48 -1.60 12.17
CA GLN A 110 -4.07 -0.61 11.29
C GLN A 110 -5.15 0.16 12.04
N HIS A 111 -5.16 1.47 11.81
CA HIS A 111 -6.15 2.40 12.33
C HIS A 111 -6.64 3.25 11.17
N ALA A 112 -7.93 3.56 11.16
CA ALA A 112 -8.53 4.47 10.19
C ALA A 112 -9.11 5.71 10.88
N ARG A 113 -8.99 6.85 10.23
CA ARG A 113 -9.59 8.14 10.62
C ARG A 113 -10.23 8.80 9.41
N ILE A 114 -11.19 9.69 9.65
CA ILE A 114 -11.77 10.54 8.61
C ILE A 114 -11.47 11.98 8.97
N SER A 115 -10.91 12.74 8.03
CA SER A 115 -10.63 14.17 8.19
C SER A 115 -11.01 14.90 6.92
N ASN A 116 -11.80 15.96 7.01
CA ASN A 116 -12.25 16.76 5.86
C ASN A 116 -12.80 15.90 4.70
N ASP A 117 -13.65 14.91 5.01
CA ASP A 117 -14.21 13.94 4.06
C ASP A 117 -13.17 13.06 3.31
N HIS A 118 -11.94 12.97 3.84
CA HIS A 118 -10.89 12.09 3.37
C HIS A 118 -10.68 10.94 4.35
N LEU A 119 -10.64 9.71 3.82
CA LEU A 119 -10.27 8.53 4.59
C LEU A 119 -8.75 8.46 4.72
N LEU A 120 -8.27 8.41 5.96
CA LEU A 120 -6.86 8.23 6.30
C LEU A 120 -6.68 6.86 6.95
N VAL A 121 -5.54 6.21 6.66
CA VAL A 121 -5.17 4.92 7.24
C VAL A 121 -3.73 4.96 7.75
N LEU A 122 -3.55 4.68 9.04
CA LEU A 122 -2.26 4.46 9.68
C LEU A 122 -2.00 2.96 9.80
N SER A 123 -0.87 2.48 9.29
CA SER A 123 -0.34 1.16 9.58
C SER A 123 0.91 1.27 10.46
N ALA A 124 0.92 0.66 11.63
CA ALA A 124 2.12 0.49 12.44
C ALA A 124 2.67 -0.92 12.24
N ILE A 125 3.84 -1.01 11.63
CA ILE A 125 4.55 -2.23 11.31
C ILE A 125 5.73 -2.35 12.27
N SER A 126 5.83 -3.47 13.00
CA SER A 126 6.99 -3.79 13.82
C SER A 126 7.62 -5.10 13.35
N LEU A 127 8.94 -5.07 13.16
CA LEU A 127 9.76 -6.23 12.81
C LEU A 127 10.80 -6.46 13.91
N THR A 128 10.81 -7.68 14.43
CA THR A 128 11.76 -8.12 15.46
C THR A 128 12.24 -9.53 15.16
N HIS A 129 13.39 -9.93 15.73
CA HIS A 129 13.83 -11.32 15.71
C HIS A 129 13.71 -11.91 17.12
N SER A 130 13.06 -13.07 17.24
CA SER A 130 12.78 -13.77 18.51
C SER A 130 14.01 -13.99 19.40
N ARG A 131 15.18 -14.18 18.78
CA ARG A 131 16.49 -14.37 19.44
C ARG A 131 17.46 -13.20 19.27
N GLY A 132 17.02 -12.08 18.72
CA GLY A 132 17.87 -10.91 18.49
C GLY A 132 18.91 -11.02 17.37
N ASP A 133 18.80 -12.00 16.48
CA ASP A 133 19.71 -12.15 15.32
C ASP A 133 19.43 -11.09 14.26
N SER A 134 20.32 -10.10 14.17
CA SER A 134 20.24 -9.02 13.20
C SER A 134 20.49 -9.48 11.76
N VAL A 135 21.26 -10.55 11.55
CA VAL A 135 21.58 -11.06 10.21
C VAL A 135 20.34 -11.70 9.60
N SER A 136 19.65 -12.56 10.37
CA SER A 136 18.40 -13.18 9.95
C SER A 136 17.29 -12.14 9.75
N LEU A 137 17.20 -11.13 10.63
CA LEU A 137 16.27 -10.00 10.44
C LEU A 137 16.55 -9.21 9.16
N ARG A 138 17.82 -8.90 8.88
CA ARG A 138 18.22 -8.18 7.66
C ARG A 138 17.99 -8.99 6.39
N ARG A 139 18.25 -10.31 6.43
CA ARG A 139 17.94 -11.23 5.33
C ARG A 139 16.44 -11.23 5.06
N TYR A 140 15.63 -11.42 6.11
CA TYR A 140 14.18 -11.37 6.00
C TYR A 140 13.68 -10.07 5.35
N ILE A 141 14.20 -8.93 5.79
CA ILE A 141 13.86 -7.63 5.20
C ILE A 141 14.23 -7.57 3.71
N GLY A 142 15.36 -8.14 3.31
CA GLY A 142 15.78 -8.20 1.91
C GLY A 142 14.85 -9.06 1.05
N ASP A 143 14.43 -10.20 1.58
CA ASP A 143 13.71 -11.23 0.80
C ASP A 143 12.18 -11.07 0.84
N PHE A 144 11.64 -10.53 1.94
CA PHE A 144 10.21 -10.52 2.27
C PHE A 144 9.71 -9.20 2.87
N GLY A 145 10.49 -8.13 2.82
CA GLY A 145 10.10 -6.86 3.42
C GLY A 145 8.80 -6.29 2.81
N HIS A 146 7.94 -5.73 3.67
CA HIS A 146 6.66 -5.19 3.23
C HIS A 146 6.85 -3.89 2.43
N ALA A 147 5.98 -3.70 1.43
CA ALA A 147 5.81 -2.43 0.75
C ALA A 147 5.05 -1.45 1.65
N LEU A 148 5.55 -0.22 1.80
CA LEU A 148 4.79 0.84 2.49
C LEU A 148 3.69 1.35 1.56
N CYS A 149 4.07 1.59 0.31
CA CYS A 149 3.20 1.78 -0.83
C CYS A 149 3.85 1.08 -2.03
N ARG A 150 3.22 1.14 -3.21
CA ARG A 150 3.82 0.54 -4.40
C ARG A 150 5.14 1.18 -4.84
N HIS A 151 5.42 2.37 -4.33
CA HIS A 151 6.57 3.19 -4.72
C HIS A 151 7.67 3.24 -3.66
N VAL A 152 7.38 2.82 -2.42
CA VAL A 152 8.32 2.86 -1.29
C VAL A 152 8.21 1.58 -0.49
N SER A 153 9.33 0.94 -0.17
CA SER A 153 9.32 -0.36 0.50
C SER A 153 10.48 -0.56 1.47
N ILE A 154 10.35 -1.58 2.33
CA ILE A 154 11.36 -1.96 3.33
C ILE A 154 12.48 -2.82 2.68
N TRP A 155 12.15 -3.58 1.63
CA TRP A 155 13.04 -4.50 0.92
C TRP A 155 13.77 -3.89 -0.29
N ARG A 156 14.67 -4.64 -0.93
CA ARG A 156 15.54 -4.19 -2.03
C ARG A 156 15.25 -4.94 -3.33
N ASP A 157 15.07 -4.16 -4.39
CA ASP A 157 14.85 -4.42 -5.82
C ASP A 157 14.99 -5.84 -6.40
N LEU A 158 13.96 -6.17 -7.21
CA LEU A 158 14.08 -6.80 -8.53
C LEU A 158 14.25 -5.69 -9.61
N PRO A 159 14.70 -5.98 -10.85
CA PRO A 159 15.26 -4.96 -11.74
C PRO A 159 14.30 -4.00 -12.45
N ASP A 160 13.05 -4.38 -12.72
CA ASP A 160 12.31 -3.77 -13.85
C ASP A 160 11.14 -2.83 -13.52
N SER A 161 10.72 -2.69 -12.25
CA SER A 161 9.68 -1.72 -11.83
C SER A 161 9.43 -1.76 -10.31
N PHE A 162 10.38 -1.29 -9.49
CA PHE A 162 10.32 -1.56 -8.05
C PHE A 162 10.42 -0.33 -7.13
N PRO A 163 9.76 -0.40 -5.97
CA PRO A 163 9.68 0.69 -4.98
C PRO A 163 11.03 1.10 -4.42
N ILE A 164 11.22 2.40 -4.22
CA ILE A 164 12.38 2.99 -3.54
C ILE A 164 12.51 2.39 -2.13
N GLN A 165 13.64 1.75 -1.86
CA GLN A 165 13.94 1.22 -0.53
C GLN A 165 14.10 2.37 0.49
N LEU A 166 13.59 2.19 1.71
CA LEU A 166 13.88 3.06 2.85
C LEU A 166 15.39 3.22 3.06
N ARG A 167 15.85 4.47 3.10
CA ARG A 167 17.29 4.80 3.18
C ARG A 167 17.95 4.28 4.45
N GLU A 168 17.18 4.20 5.53
CA GLU A 168 17.59 3.71 6.85
C GLU A 168 17.85 2.19 6.85
N LEU A 169 17.23 1.47 5.91
CA LEU A 169 17.36 0.01 5.78
C LEU A 169 18.28 -0.42 4.65
N ALA A 170 18.54 0.48 3.69
CA ALA A 170 19.47 0.26 2.60
C ALA A 170 20.84 -0.22 3.11
N LYS A 171 21.33 -1.32 2.54
CA LYS A 171 22.66 -1.84 2.88
C LYS A 171 23.72 -0.82 2.47
N ARG A 172 24.42 -0.23 3.44
CA ARG A 172 25.67 0.50 3.19
C ARG A 172 26.80 -0.51 2.98
N THR A 173 27.66 -0.25 2.02
CA THR A 173 28.81 -1.11 1.68
C THR A 173 29.61 -1.40 2.96
N GLY A 174 29.75 -2.68 3.32
CA GLY A 174 30.49 -3.11 4.52
C GLY A 174 29.71 -3.15 5.84
N GLN A 175 28.44 -2.73 5.91
CA GLN A 175 27.63 -2.81 7.14
C GLN A 175 26.68 -4.02 7.15
N SER A 176 26.97 -4.99 8.03
CA SER A 176 26.11 -6.16 8.26
C SER A 176 24.99 -5.89 9.28
N GLN A 177 25.18 -4.93 10.19
CA GLN A 177 24.24 -4.62 11.27
C GLN A 177 23.37 -3.40 10.96
N PHE A 178 22.28 -3.22 11.71
CA PHE A 178 21.48 -2.00 11.66
C PHE A 178 22.15 -0.91 12.49
N LEU A 179 21.91 0.35 12.12
CA LEU A 179 22.25 1.48 12.96
C LEU A 179 21.00 1.87 13.73
N ALA A 180 21.08 1.88 15.05
CA ALA A 180 20.01 2.43 15.85
C ALA A 180 19.85 3.91 15.50
N SER A 181 18.61 4.35 15.32
CA SER A 181 18.31 5.71 14.91
C SER A 181 17.02 6.19 15.57
N GLY A 182 16.95 7.50 15.81
CA GLY A 182 15.69 8.17 16.14
C GLY A 182 14.67 8.06 14.99
N PRO A 183 13.48 8.65 15.17
CA PRO A 183 12.47 8.68 14.13
C PRO A 183 12.99 9.44 12.91
N ALA A 184 13.11 8.75 11.79
CA ALA A 184 13.34 9.35 10.48
C ALA A 184 12.01 9.44 9.74
N PHE A 185 11.81 10.55 9.04
CA PHE A 185 10.57 10.86 8.34
C PHE A 185 10.80 10.82 6.84
N GLY A 186 9.80 10.34 6.11
CA GLY A 186 9.80 10.43 4.67
C GLY A 186 8.40 10.43 4.08
N SER A 187 8.36 10.68 2.79
CA SER A 187 7.13 10.76 2.01
C SER A 187 7.37 10.12 0.66
N CYS A 188 6.33 9.47 0.13
CA CYS A 188 6.34 9.02 -1.24
C CYS A 188 6.17 10.22 -2.18
N THR A 189 7.00 10.29 -3.22
CA THR A 189 6.92 11.32 -4.26
C THR A 189 5.85 11.03 -5.32
N LEU A 190 5.13 9.89 -5.22
CA LEU A 190 4.19 9.40 -6.23
C LEU A 190 2.76 9.21 -5.70
N CYS A 191 2.57 8.97 -4.41
CA CYS A 191 1.26 8.70 -3.82
C CYS A 191 1.13 9.37 -2.45
N PRO A 192 -0.10 9.62 -1.94
CA PRO A 192 -0.37 10.19 -0.62
C PRO A 192 -0.02 9.19 0.48
N THR A 193 1.28 8.99 0.67
CA THR A 193 1.85 8.15 1.70
C THR A 193 3.00 8.87 2.37
N ASP A 194 2.86 9.10 3.66
CA ASP A 194 3.96 9.51 4.55
C ASP A 194 4.37 8.32 5.42
N TYR A 195 5.59 8.35 5.92
CA TYR A 195 6.05 7.34 6.86
C TYR A 195 7.02 7.91 7.90
N THR A 196 7.11 7.19 9.00
CA THR A 196 8.12 7.36 10.04
C THR A 196 8.76 6.00 10.31
N ILE A 197 10.08 5.93 10.32
CA ILE A 197 10.82 4.71 10.67
C ILE A 197 11.69 4.97 11.89
N THR A 198 11.68 4.03 12.83
CA THR A 198 12.54 4.04 14.01
C THR A 198 13.21 2.68 14.17
N ILE A 199 14.53 2.68 14.42
CA ILE A 199 15.32 1.46 14.60
C ILE A 199 15.89 1.49 16.01
N LYS A 200 15.39 0.63 16.89
CA LYS A 200 15.78 0.58 18.31
C LYS A 200 16.59 -0.68 18.60
N TRP A 201 17.78 -0.54 19.17
CA TRP A 201 18.50 -1.66 19.78
C TRP A 201 17.90 -1.96 21.16
N GLN A 202 17.48 -3.20 21.38
CA GLN A 202 16.80 -3.66 22.60
C GLN A 202 17.68 -4.56 23.48
N GLY A 203 18.99 -4.59 23.21
CA GLY A 203 19.95 -5.43 23.93
C GLY A 203 20.21 -6.79 23.27
N PRO A 204 21.23 -7.53 23.74
CA PRO A 204 21.76 -8.70 23.03
C PRO A 204 20.77 -9.85 22.85
N LYS A 205 19.80 -10.02 23.77
CA LYS A 205 18.79 -11.09 23.68
C LYS A 205 17.64 -10.77 22.73
N LYS A 206 17.29 -9.49 22.61
CA LYS A 206 16.12 -9.01 21.83
C LYS A 206 16.53 -8.48 20.45
N GLY A 207 17.78 -8.05 20.30
CA GLY A 207 18.31 -7.52 19.05
C GLY A 207 17.69 -6.17 18.69
N PHE A 208 17.39 -5.99 17.41
CA PHE A 208 16.75 -4.78 16.90
C PHE A 208 15.23 -4.92 16.82
N ASN A 209 14.54 -3.81 17.12
CA ASN A 209 13.15 -3.59 16.78
C ASN A 209 13.07 -2.46 15.74
N ILE A 210 12.52 -2.78 14.57
CA ILE A 210 12.29 -1.83 13.49
C ILE A 210 10.80 -1.53 13.47
N GLU A 211 10.47 -0.28 13.70
CA GLU A 211 9.10 0.22 13.78
C GLU A 211 8.88 1.19 12.62
N VAL A 212 7.88 0.93 11.78
CA VAL A 212 7.50 1.78 10.65
C VAL A 212 6.03 2.16 10.78
N LEU A 213 5.77 3.45 10.92
CA LEU A 213 4.43 4.03 10.82
C LEU A 213 4.21 4.48 9.38
N VAL A 214 3.12 4.05 8.76
CA VAL A 214 2.76 4.38 7.38
C VAL A 214 1.40 5.05 7.36
N TYR A 215 1.37 6.32 6.97
CA TYR A 215 0.17 7.15 6.89
C TYR A 215 -0.27 7.20 5.43
N ARG A 216 -1.50 6.79 5.11
CA ARG A 216 -2.03 6.77 3.75
C ARG A 216 -3.30 7.60 3.65
N GLY A 217 -3.37 8.46 2.64
CA GLY A 217 -4.58 9.18 2.27
C GLY A 217 -5.32 8.45 1.15
N LEU A 218 -6.45 7.80 1.47
CA LEU A 218 -7.27 7.07 0.50
C LEU A 218 -8.31 7.98 -0.18
N GLY A 219 -8.43 9.23 0.27
CA GLY A 219 -9.34 10.23 -0.29
C GLY A 219 -10.79 9.97 0.08
N GLY A 220 -11.72 10.61 -0.64
CA GLY A 220 -13.17 10.48 -0.38
C GLY A 220 -13.77 9.11 -0.74
N CYS A 221 -12.99 8.22 -1.36
CA CYS A 221 -13.40 6.86 -1.75
C CYS A 221 -14.71 6.78 -2.56
N ARG A 222 -15.13 7.86 -3.24
CA ARG A 222 -16.39 7.93 -3.99
C ARG A 222 -16.38 7.08 -5.26
N THR A 223 -15.19 6.89 -5.82
CA THR A 223 -14.93 6.12 -7.03
C THR A 223 -13.59 5.40 -6.90
N PRO A 224 -13.47 4.14 -7.36
CA PRO A 224 -12.20 3.43 -7.36
C PRO A 224 -11.19 4.06 -8.32
N PHE A 225 -11.64 4.97 -9.19
CA PHE A 225 -10.80 5.69 -10.14
C PHE A 225 -10.20 6.98 -9.59
N SER A 226 -10.53 7.35 -8.35
CA SER A 226 -9.89 8.50 -7.71
C SER A 226 -8.38 8.28 -7.63
N TRP A 227 -7.61 9.33 -7.90
CA TRP A 227 -6.15 9.28 -7.87
C TRP A 227 -5.60 8.80 -6.51
N HIS A 228 -6.19 9.27 -5.41
CA HIS A 228 -5.85 8.84 -4.05
C HIS A 228 -5.97 7.32 -3.87
N TRP A 229 -7.08 6.74 -4.32
CA TRP A 229 -7.28 5.29 -4.25
C TRP A 229 -6.30 4.54 -5.16
N ARG A 230 -6.27 4.92 -6.45
CA ARG A 230 -5.49 4.20 -7.47
C ARG A 230 -4.00 4.15 -7.15
N THR A 231 -3.43 5.25 -6.70
CA THR A 231 -1.99 5.31 -6.37
C THR A 231 -1.61 4.46 -5.15
N ASN A 232 -2.57 4.13 -4.28
CA ASN A 232 -2.34 3.26 -3.12
C ASN A 232 -2.60 1.77 -3.42
N THR A 233 -3.50 1.47 -4.36
CA THR A 233 -4.00 0.10 -4.56
C THR A 233 -3.69 -0.51 -5.92
N TRP A 234 -3.40 0.30 -6.94
CA TRP A 234 -3.48 -0.16 -8.33
C TRP A 234 -2.12 -0.52 -8.95
N LEU A 235 -2.17 -1.52 -9.83
CA LEU A 235 -1.03 -2.21 -10.46
C LEU A 235 -0.56 -1.57 -11.78
N TYR A 236 -1.06 -0.39 -12.16
CA TYR A 236 -0.60 0.26 -13.38
C TYR A 236 0.79 0.93 -13.22
N PRO A 237 1.84 0.52 -13.95
CA PRO A 237 3.21 1.08 -13.79
C PRO A 237 3.41 2.45 -14.46
N ARG A 238 2.35 3.00 -15.07
CA ARG A 238 2.40 4.16 -15.97
C ARG A 238 1.49 5.31 -15.51
N GLU A 239 1.24 5.42 -14.21
CA GLU A 239 0.65 6.65 -13.71
C GLU A 239 1.67 7.79 -13.88
N GLU A 240 1.19 8.92 -14.41
CA GLU A 240 1.96 10.15 -14.43
C GLU A 240 2.46 10.41 -13.00
N LEU A 241 3.74 10.78 -12.88
CA LEU A 241 4.31 11.31 -11.63
C LEU A 241 3.28 12.21 -10.97
N ARG A 242 3.21 12.24 -9.63
CA ARG A 242 2.48 13.31 -8.92
C ARG A 242 2.70 14.57 -9.71
N SER A 243 1.61 15.13 -10.25
CA SER A 243 1.69 16.47 -10.78
C SER A 243 2.36 17.27 -9.68
N VAL A 244 3.54 17.82 -9.95
CA VAL A 244 4.27 18.68 -9.02
C VAL A 244 3.36 19.84 -8.56
N TYR A 245 2.25 20.04 -9.28
CA TYR A 245 1.19 21.01 -9.07
C TYR A 245 -0.08 20.45 -8.41
N SER A 246 -0.07 19.32 -7.69
CA SER A 246 -1.14 19.02 -6.75
C SER A 246 -0.79 19.66 -5.39
N PRO A 247 -1.25 20.90 -5.11
CA PRO A 247 -0.89 21.63 -3.88
C PRO A 247 -1.27 20.88 -2.61
N ASP A 248 -2.25 19.97 -2.70
CA ASP A 248 -2.83 19.25 -1.56
C ASP A 248 -1.97 18.07 -1.06
N CYS A 249 -0.81 17.81 -1.67
CA CYS A 249 -0.03 16.59 -1.45
C CYS A 249 1.45 16.82 -1.12
N ARG A 250 1.78 17.92 -0.43
CA ARG A 250 3.17 18.18 0.04
C ARG A 250 3.70 17.04 0.93
N PRO A 251 5.01 16.75 0.93
CA PRO A 251 5.61 15.79 1.86
C PRO A 251 5.20 16.08 3.31
N GLY A 252 4.71 15.08 4.04
CA GLY A 252 4.27 15.21 5.43
C GLY A 252 2.80 15.60 5.62
N SER A 253 2.11 16.03 4.56
CA SER A 253 0.71 16.48 4.67
C SER A 253 -0.26 15.40 5.16
N ILE A 254 -0.06 14.13 4.82
CA ILE A 254 -0.95 13.05 5.24
C ILE A 254 -0.75 12.75 6.72
N ARG A 255 0.49 12.84 7.21
CA ARG A 255 0.79 12.74 8.64
C ARG A 255 0.22 13.93 9.41
N GLU A 256 0.38 15.15 8.91
CA GLU A 256 -0.22 16.36 9.51
C GLU A 256 -1.76 16.22 9.60
N GLN A 257 -2.42 15.84 8.50
CA GLN A 257 -3.86 15.59 8.50
C GLN A 257 -4.28 14.48 9.47
N TRP A 258 -3.45 13.45 9.63
CA TRP A 258 -3.70 12.38 10.58
C TRP A 258 -3.65 12.89 12.03
N ASP A 259 -2.66 13.72 12.35
CA ASP A 259 -2.45 14.28 13.69
C ASP A 259 -3.53 15.32 14.05
N GLU A 260 -4.00 16.09 13.07
CA GLU A 260 -5.10 17.05 13.21
C GLU A 260 -6.48 16.37 13.27
N ALA A 261 -6.62 15.18 12.69
CA ALA A 261 -7.86 14.42 12.74
C ALA A 261 -8.17 14.05 14.20
N ALA A 262 -9.25 14.63 14.74
CA ALA A 262 -9.77 14.24 16.04
C ALA A 262 -10.04 12.73 16.06
N ASP A 263 -9.89 12.09 17.23
CA ASP A 263 -10.37 10.74 17.44
C ASP A 263 -11.89 10.75 17.35
N VAL A 264 -12.42 10.53 16.15
CA VAL A 264 -13.86 10.38 15.92
C VAL A 264 -14.26 9.04 16.53
N ALA A 265 -14.89 9.11 17.70
CA ALA A 265 -15.41 7.97 18.47
C ALA A 265 -16.54 7.22 17.73
#